data_AF-A0A9J5XUR0-F1
#
_entry.id   AF-A0A9J5XUR0-F1
#
_cell.length_a   1.000
_cell.length_b   1.000
_cell.length_c   1.000
_cell.angle_alpha   90.00
_cell.angle_beta   90.00
_cell.angle_gamma   90.00
#
_symmetry.space_group_name_H-M   'P 1'
#
loop_
_entity.id
_entity.type
_entity.pdbx_description
1 polymer ?
#
loop_
_entity_poly.entity_id
_entity_poly.type
_entity_poly.pdbx_seq_one_letter_code
_entity_poly.pdbx_strand_id
1 'polypeptide(L)'
;MYTDPYSINNKPIILKQWSPDFDFGSEFLSEIPLWVTFPKLPLNCWGMGSLSRIASAIGVPLFADECTTKQTRISYARMLIEVNVTKEIPQQIAVMDPSGETFTQQVVLEWRP
;
A
#
# COMPACT_ATOMS: atom_id res chain seq x y z
N MET A 1 3.71 -10.36 11.33
CA MET A 1 3.67 -11.56 10.47
C MET A 1 3.97 -11.08 9.06
N TYR A 2 5.12 -11.47 8.51
CA TYR A 2 5.56 -11.07 7.17
C TYR A 2 4.64 -11.68 6.12
N THR A 3 3.94 -10.86 5.34
CA THR A 3 3.23 -11.33 4.15
C THR A 3 3.97 -10.83 2.92
N ASP A 4 5.01 -11.54 2.52
CA ASP A 4 5.53 -11.39 1.16
C ASP A 4 4.46 -11.86 0.15
N PRO A 5 4.52 -11.40 -1.11
CA PRO A 5 3.56 -11.79 -2.14
C PRO A 5 3.43 -13.30 -2.24
N TYR A 6 2.21 -13.81 -2.08
CA TYR A 6 1.95 -15.24 -2.18
C TYR A 6 2.10 -15.70 -3.63
N SER A 7 2.69 -16.88 -3.84
CA SER A 7 2.77 -17.49 -5.17
C SER A 7 2.56 -19.00 -5.10
N ILE A 8 1.93 -19.55 -6.15
CA ILE A 8 1.79 -20.99 -6.37
C ILE A 8 2.35 -21.28 -7.76
N ASN A 9 3.31 -22.21 -7.87
CA ASN A 9 3.97 -22.54 -9.14
C ASN A 9 4.54 -21.31 -9.87
N ASN A 10 5.19 -20.40 -9.14
CA ASN A 10 5.70 -19.11 -9.62
C ASN A 10 4.64 -18.17 -10.21
N LYS A 11 3.35 -18.42 -9.98
CA LYS A 11 2.27 -17.51 -10.34
C LYS A 11 1.85 -16.73 -9.11
N PRO A 12 1.85 -15.39 -9.14
CA PRO A 12 1.39 -14.59 -8.01
C PRO A 12 -0.09 -14.88 -7.75
N ILE A 13 -0.47 -14.96 -6.48
CA ILE A 13 -1.86 -15.10 -6.05
C ILE A 13 -2.23 -13.91 -5.18
N ILE A 14 -3.46 -13.44 -5.35
CA ILE A 14 -4.05 -12.39 -4.51
C ILE A 14 -4.93 -13.09 -3.48
N LEU A 15 -4.67 -12.83 -2.21
CA LEU A 15 -5.53 -13.33 -1.13
C LEU A 15 -6.59 -12.28 -0.81
N LYS A 16 -7.84 -12.72 -0.78
CA LYS A 16 -8.96 -11.94 -0.24
C LYS A 16 -9.42 -12.57 1.07
N GLN A 17 -9.76 -11.75 2.05
CA GLN A 17 -10.35 -12.24 3.29
C GLN A 17 -11.71 -12.88 2.99
N TRP A 18 -11.93 -14.08 3.53
CA TRP A 18 -13.21 -14.77 3.38
C TRP A 18 -14.35 -13.96 4.03
N SER A 19 -15.48 -13.89 3.33
CA SER A 19 -16.73 -13.27 3.79
C SER A 19 -17.89 -14.24 3.53
N PRO A 20 -18.88 -14.35 4.44
CA PRO A 20 -20.08 -15.15 4.20
C PRO A 20 -20.92 -14.64 3.02
N ASP A 21 -20.79 -13.35 2.67
CA ASP A 21 -21.50 -12.71 1.56
C ASP A 21 -20.71 -12.76 0.23
N PHE A 22 -19.61 -13.53 0.18
CA PHE A 22 -18.76 -13.66 -1.01
C PHE A 22 -19.51 -14.37 -2.15
N ASP A 23 -19.46 -13.78 -3.35
CA ASP A 23 -20.12 -14.30 -4.55
C ASP A 23 -19.23 -14.11 -5.79
N PHE A 24 -18.78 -15.23 -6.34
CA PHE A 24 -17.94 -15.29 -7.54
C PHE A 24 -18.58 -14.63 -8.78
N GLY A 25 -19.92 -14.55 -8.86
CA GLY A 25 -20.61 -13.98 -10.01
C GLY A 25 -20.69 -12.45 -10.01
N SER A 26 -20.65 -11.83 -8.82
CA SER A 26 -20.76 -10.38 -8.64
C SER A 26 -19.43 -9.71 -8.30
N GLU A 27 -18.44 -10.45 -7.81
CA GLU A 27 -17.11 -9.92 -7.50
C GLU A 27 -16.20 -9.88 -8.73
N PHE A 28 -16.24 -8.76 -9.45
CA PHE A 28 -15.05 -8.33 -10.19
C PHE A 28 -13.96 -7.99 -9.16
N LEU A 29 -12.83 -8.70 -9.21
CA LEU A 29 -11.60 -8.43 -8.45
C LEU A 29 -10.97 -7.08 -8.86
N SER A 30 -11.72 -6.00 -8.68
CA SER A 30 -11.32 -4.65 -8.97
C SER A 30 -10.55 -4.05 -7.82
N GLU A 31 -10.85 -4.45 -6.58
CA GLU A 31 -10.18 -3.99 -5.37
C GLU A 31 -9.36 -5.12 -4.77
N ILE A 32 -8.04 -4.91 -4.71
CA ILE A 32 -7.09 -5.92 -4.25
C ILE A 32 -6.07 -5.30 -3.27
N PRO A 33 -5.68 -6.03 -2.21
CA PRO A 33 -4.63 -5.58 -1.31
C PRO A 33 -3.25 -5.68 -1.98
N LEU A 34 -2.55 -4.56 -2.12
CA LEU A 34 -1.20 -4.47 -2.67
C LEU A 34 -0.24 -3.85 -1.66
N TRP A 35 0.96 -4.43 -1.60
CA TRP A 35 2.06 -3.80 -0.88
C TRP A 35 2.63 -2.64 -1.68
N VAL A 36 2.62 -1.49 -1.04
CA VAL A 36 3.12 -0.24 -1.59
C VAL A 36 4.30 0.23 -0.76
N THR A 37 5.39 0.51 -1.44
CA THR A 37 6.61 1.06 -0.86
C THR A 37 6.71 2.54 -1.21
N PHE A 38 7.09 3.35 -0.22
CA PHE A 38 7.40 4.77 -0.32
C PHE A 38 8.90 4.96 -0.06
N PRO A 39 9.75 4.88 -1.10
CA PRO A 39 11.19 5.00 -0.94
C PRO A 39 11.56 6.38 -0.40
N LYS A 40 12.52 6.44 0.52
CA LYS A 40 13.07 7.69 1.08
C LYS A 40 12.01 8.66 1.64
N LEU A 41 10.85 8.15 2.05
CA LEU A 41 9.84 8.97 2.70
C LEU A 41 10.42 9.57 4.00
N PRO A 42 10.37 10.90 4.21
CA PRO A 42 10.87 11.54 5.43
C PRO A 42 10.25 10.95 6.71
N LEU A 43 11.07 10.72 7.76
CA LEU A 43 10.62 10.06 9.00
C LEU A 43 9.49 10.81 9.73
N ASN A 44 9.42 12.14 9.59
CA ASN A 44 8.31 12.94 10.13
C ASN A 44 6.95 12.57 9.52
N CYS A 45 6.93 11.87 8.38
CA CYS A 45 5.73 11.37 7.72
C CYS A 45 5.35 9.94 8.10
N TRP A 46 6.11 9.26 8.97
CA TRP A 46 5.91 7.84 9.32
C TRP A 46 4.90 7.62 10.46
N GLY A 47 4.34 8.70 11.01
CA GLY A 47 3.23 8.61 11.96
C GLY A 47 2.01 7.94 11.30
N MET A 48 1.28 7.14 12.07
CA MET A 48 0.10 6.40 11.59
C MET A 48 -0.88 7.29 10.81
N GLY A 49 -1.19 8.49 11.33
CA GLY A 49 -2.08 9.43 10.65
C GLY A 49 -1.52 9.96 9.32
N SER A 50 -0.23 10.32 9.30
CA SER A 50 0.45 10.82 8.10
C SER A 50 0.54 9.73 7.03
N LEU A 51 0.96 8.52 7.39
CA LEU A 51 1.04 7.39 6.46
C LEU A 51 -0.32 7.02 5.89
N SER A 52 -1.35 6.90 6.73
CA SER A 52 -2.71 6.61 6.25
C SER A 52 -3.21 7.70 5.29
N ARG A 53 -2.92 8.97 5.57
CA ARG A 53 -3.28 10.07 4.66
C ARG A 53 -2.54 9.99 3.33
N ILE A 54 -1.24 9.74 3.35
CA ILE A 54 -0.42 9.58 2.13
C ILE A 54 -0.96 8.42 1.29
N ALA A 55 -1.19 7.28 1.91
CA ALA A 55 -1.69 6.09 1.25
C ALA A 55 -3.14 6.21 0.75
N SER A 56 -3.97 7.06 1.38
CA SER A 56 -5.33 7.33 0.91
C SER A 56 -5.40 7.97 -0.48
N ALA A 57 -4.29 8.56 -0.95
CA ALA A 57 -4.17 9.04 -2.33
C ALA A 57 -4.10 7.90 -3.37
N ILE A 58 -3.84 6.67 -2.92
CA ILE A 58 -3.66 5.48 -3.76
C ILE A 58 -4.87 4.54 -3.63
N GLY A 59 -5.38 4.36 -2.42
CA GLY A 59 -6.47 3.42 -2.13
C GLY A 59 -6.85 3.44 -0.65
N VAL A 60 -7.34 2.34 -0.10
CA VAL A 60 -7.71 2.24 1.32
C VAL A 60 -6.52 1.70 2.14
N PRO A 61 -5.96 2.48 3.08
CA PRO A 61 -4.95 2.01 4.02
C PRO A 61 -5.42 0.81 4.85
N LEU A 62 -4.67 -0.30 4.84
CA LEU A 62 -4.97 -1.46 5.68
C LEU A 62 -3.97 -1.60 6.84
N PHE A 63 -2.70 -1.84 6.52
CA PHE A 63 -1.67 -2.14 7.53
C PHE A 63 -0.30 -1.59 7.15
N ALA A 64 0.41 -1.00 8.10
CA ALA A 64 1.83 -0.71 7.95
C ALA A 64 2.67 -1.96 8.22
N ASP A 65 3.74 -2.13 7.46
CA ASP A 65 4.73 -3.17 7.73
C ASP A 65 5.37 -2.97 9.12
N GLU A 66 5.86 -4.06 9.72
CA GLU A 66 6.45 -4.05 11.05
C GLU A 66 7.67 -3.12 11.13
N CYS A 67 8.54 -3.12 10.11
CA CYS A 67 9.70 -2.23 10.09
C CYS A 67 9.32 -0.77 9.95
N THR A 68 8.19 -0.48 9.28
CA THR A 68 7.64 0.89 9.17
C THR A 68 7.06 1.33 10.50
N THR A 69 6.28 0.46 11.14
CA THR A 69 5.64 0.73 12.43
C THR A 69 6.66 0.93 13.55
N LYS A 70 7.70 0.08 13.59
CA LYS A 70 8.78 0.16 14.59
C LYS A 70 9.91 1.11 14.18
N GLN A 71 9.86 1.67 12.98
CA GLN A 71 10.90 2.53 12.39
C GLN A 71 12.30 1.90 12.44
N THR A 72 12.40 0.57 12.34
CA THR A 72 13.67 -0.17 12.44
C THR A 72 14.47 -0.18 11.14
N ARG A 73 13.80 0.03 10.00
CA ARG A 73 14.43 0.15 8.68
C ARG A 73 13.99 1.46 8.04
N ILE A 74 14.86 2.47 8.05
CA ILE A 74 14.54 3.83 7.58
C ILE A 74 14.72 4.06 6.08
N SER A 75 14.99 3.01 5.29
CA SER A 75 15.21 3.15 3.83
C SER A 75 13.91 3.45 3.05
N TYR A 76 12.77 2.98 3.56
CA TYR A 76 11.46 3.16 2.95
C TYR A 76 10.36 2.90 3.98
N ALA A 77 9.21 3.54 3.82
CA ALA A 77 7.98 3.10 4.45
C ALA A 77 7.26 2.10 3.54
N ARG A 78 6.60 1.09 4.10
CA ARG A 78 5.83 0.08 3.37
C ARG A 78 4.48 -0.12 4.04
N MET A 79 3.43 -0.15 3.22
CA MET A 79 2.06 -0.26 3.68
C MET A 79 1.23 -1.13 2.72
N LEU A 80 0.34 -1.94 3.28
CA LEU A 80 -0.67 -2.68 2.56
C LEU A 80 -1.85 -1.75 2.31
N ILE A 81 -2.22 -1.59 1.04
CA ILE A 81 -3.29 -0.70 0.58
C ILE A 81 -4.23 -1.53 -0.28
N GLU A 82 -5.53 -1.45 -0.01
CA GLU A 82 -6.53 -1.96 -0.95
C GLU A 82 -6.67 -0.98 -2.10
N VAL A 83 -6.28 -1.42 -3.30
CA VAL A 83 -6.17 -0.57 -4.48
C VAL A 83 -7.17 -1.05 -5.53
N ASN A 84 -7.83 -0.09 -6.17
CA ASN A 84 -8.66 -0.36 -7.32
C ASN A 84 -7.79 -0.49 -8.60
N VAL A 85 -7.55 -1.71 -9.06
CA VAL A 85 -6.69 -2.01 -10.23
C VAL A 85 -7.34 -1.71 -11.57
N THR A 86 -8.62 -1.35 -11.60
CA THR A 86 -9.28 -0.88 -12.84
C THR A 86 -8.95 0.58 -13.15
N LYS A 87 -8.33 1.29 -12.21
CA LYS A 87 -7.92 2.69 -12.33
C LYS A 87 -6.40 2.78 -12.46
N GLU A 88 -5.92 3.85 -13.08
CA GLU A 88 -4.49 4.15 -13.09
C GLU A 88 -4.00 4.43 -11.67
N ILE A 89 -2.98 3.68 -11.25
CA ILE A 89 -2.35 3.85 -9.94
C ILE A 89 -1.21 4.87 -10.10
N PRO A 90 -1.22 5.98 -9.33
CA PRO A 90 -0.20 7.01 -9.47
C PRO A 90 1.19 6.46 -9.10
N GLN A 91 2.19 6.74 -9.94
CA GLN A 91 3.59 6.39 -9.65
C GLN A 91 4.26 7.42 -8.73
N GLN A 92 3.65 8.59 -8.58
CA GLN A 92 4.10 9.68 -7.73
C GLN A 92 2.90 10.42 -7.17
N ILE A 93 3.02 10.88 -5.93
CA ILE A 93 1.98 11.66 -5.24
C ILE A 93 2.61 12.89 -4.59
N ALA A 94 1.88 14.01 -4.56
CA ALA A 94 2.28 15.18 -3.81
C ALA A 94 1.96 14.96 -2.33
N VAL A 95 2.97 15.12 -1.47
CA VAL A 95 2.85 14.96 -0.02
C VAL A 95 3.25 16.28 0.64
N MET A 96 2.41 16.76 1.54
CA MET A 96 2.74 17.85 2.44
C MET A 96 3.18 17.26 3.77
N ASP A 97 4.39 17.60 4.20
CA ASP A 97 4.92 17.16 5.48
C ASP A 97 4.30 17.95 6.66
N PRO A 98 4.54 17.53 7.91
CA PRO A 98 4.04 18.26 9.08
C PRO A 98 4.58 19.69 9.23
N SER A 99 5.68 20.05 8.57
CA SER A 99 6.23 21.42 8.53
C SER A 99 5.48 22.32 7.55
N GLY A 100 4.66 21.74 6.66
CA GLY A 100 3.97 22.43 5.57
C GLY A 100 4.76 22.44 4.26
N GLU A 101 5.94 21.80 4.20
CA GLU A 101 6.70 21.67 2.97
C GLU A 101 6.09 20.57 2.08
N THR A 102 5.95 20.86 0.79
CA THR A 102 5.39 19.89 -0.18
C THR A 102 6.50 19.29 -1.01
N PHE A 103 6.48 17.97 -1.15
CA PHE A 103 7.41 17.21 -1.98
C PHE A 103 6.69 16.13 -2.78
N THR A 104 7.36 15.62 -3.80
CA THR A 104 6.86 14.53 -4.62
C THR A 104 7.36 13.21 -4.07
N GLN A 105 6.44 12.37 -3.58
CA GLN A 105 6.75 11.03 -3.09
C GLN A 105 6.56 10.00 -4.21
N GLN A 106 7.59 9.19 -4.45
CA GLN A 106 7.51 8.07 -5.37
C GLN A 106 6.72 6.90 -4.77
N VAL A 107 5.91 6.24 -5.59
CA VAL A 107 5.08 5.11 -5.23
C VAL A 107 5.57 3.87 -5.99
N VAL A 108 5.94 2.82 -5.26
CA VAL A 108 6.42 1.57 -5.84
C VAL A 108 5.49 0.44 -5.41
N LEU A 109 4.81 -0.17 -6.38
CA LEU A 109 4.01 -1.37 -6.18
C LEU A 109 4.92 -2.59 -6.31
N GLU A 110 4.77 -3.57 -5.43
CA GLU A 110 5.49 -4.85 -5.55
C GLU A 110 5.01 -5.70 -6.72
N TRP A 111 3.78 -5.50 -7.15
CA TRP A 111 3.19 -6.18 -8.28
C TRP A 111 2.38 -5.21 -9.14
N ARG A 112 2.47 -5.37 -10.46
CA ARG A 112 1.67 -4.67 -11.46
C ARG A 112 1.01 -5.71 -12.36
N PRO A 113 -0.31 -5.61 -12.62
CA PRO A 113 -0.99 -6.44 -13.61
C PRO A 113 -0.48 -6.18 -15.03
#